data_AF-A0A9E2X3S7-F1
#
_entry.id   AF-A0A9E2X3S7-F1
#
_cell.length_a   1.000
_cell.length_b   1.000
_cell.length_c   1.000
_cell.angle_alpha   90.00
_cell.angle_beta   90.00
_cell.angle_gamma   90.00
#
_symmetry.space_group_name_H-M   'P 1'
#
loop_
_entity.id
_entity.type
_entity.pdbx_description
1 polymer ?
#
loop_
_entity_poly.entity_id
_entity_poly.type
_entity_poly.pdbx_seq_one_letter_code
_entity_poly.pdbx_strand_id
1 'polypeptide(L)'
;MEPLDRARELFAAFEASLRAELPAGVEIFDAHTHLGHDIDGMVGRYEELEGMLDRFGVSGCFVFCLDEPDRHPGFRAGNDRTLAFAERSQGRMIPFVRLDLGEEPIEEAERCLDLGARGIKLHPRAQKFLLDDERLGPVFALANERRVPILIHGGRGLPPIADHLHRLVERYPDVQLIIAHLGIADLSGLAGRFAGKAGVFFDTSVWSAIDLLGFFHLVPPEQVLYATDYPYGGQPNSLLMALRGARAAGLDAEDIAGMLGRNARRIAAGEPPAEPTKPHGAELLSQPLPLARIHQYLTMAMPLLFIRQPDTFGALGLALNATYEPNGLGEDLDEIRELLLAARDVWRTLPEADDESDARVIARTTSRLIHLADILAVTS
;
A
#
# COMPACT_ATOMS: atom_id res chain seq x y z
N MET A 1 -14.94 -15.73 24.71
CA MET A 1 -14.28 -15.78 23.40
C MET A 1 -12.94 -15.11 23.58
N GLU A 2 -11.85 -15.77 23.19
CA GLU A 2 -10.51 -15.18 23.29
C GLU A 2 -10.43 -13.91 22.43
N PRO A 3 -9.74 -12.83 22.87
CA PRO A 3 -9.70 -11.56 22.13
C PRO A 3 -9.25 -11.71 20.67
N LEU A 4 -8.26 -12.58 20.41
CA LEU A 4 -7.78 -12.87 19.06
C LEU A 4 -8.82 -13.61 18.20
N ASP A 5 -9.64 -14.48 18.78
CA ASP A 5 -10.72 -15.16 18.04
C ASP A 5 -11.81 -14.18 17.63
N ARG A 6 -12.18 -13.25 18.53
CA ARG A 6 -13.11 -12.16 18.20
C ARG A 6 -12.59 -11.31 17.05
N ALA A 7 -11.29 -10.98 17.06
CA ALA A 7 -10.67 -10.23 15.97
C ALA A 7 -10.74 -10.99 14.62
N ARG A 8 -10.50 -12.31 14.64
CA ARG A 8 -10.62 -13.16 13.44
C ARG A 8 -12.04 -13.19 12.88
N GLU A 9 -13.05 -13.29 13.75
CA GLU A 9 -14.47 -13.25 13.35
C GLU A 9 -14.83 -11.90 12.73
N LEU A 10 -14.39 -10.79 13.32
CA LEU A 10 -14.58 -9.46 12.75
C LEU A 10 -13.92 -9.34 11.37
N PHE A 11 -12.66 -9.76 11.22
CA PHE A 11 -12.01 -9.75 9.90
C PHE A 11 -12.78 -10.59 8.88
N ALA A 12 -13.27 -11.78 9.26
CA ALA A 12 -14.07 -12.61 8.36
C ALA A 12 -15.40 -11.94 7.95
N ALA A 13 -16.06 -11.22 8.88
CA ALA A 13 -17.26 -10.46 8.58
C ALA A 13 -16.98 -9.31 7.59
N PHE A 14 -15.90 -8.54 7.81
CA PHE A 14 -15.49 -7.47 6.89
C PHE A 14 -15.11 -8.02 5.51
N GLU A 15 -14.45 -9.18 5.45
CA GLU A 15 -14.18 -9.82 4.17
C GLU A 15 -15.44 -10.25 3.42
N ALA A 16 -16.43 -10.78 4.14
CA ALA A 16 -17.72 -11.13 3.52
C ALA A 16 -18.45 -9.89 3.00
N SER A 17 -18.48 -8.81 3.78
CA SER A 17 -19.04 -7.51 3.38
C SER A 17 -18.31 -6.96 2.14
N LEU A 18 -16.97 -6.94 2.18
CA LEU A 18 -16.14 -6.47 1.08
C LEU A 18 -16.40 -7.25 -0.22
N ARG A 19 -16.55 -8.56 -0.16
CA ARG A 19 -16.91 -9.37 -1.35
C ARG A 19 -18.26 -8.98 -1.94
N ALA A 20 -19.24 -8.66 -1.09
CA ALA A 20 -20.56 -8.23 -1.54
C ALA A 20 -20.50 -6.80 -2.15
N GLU A 21 -19.56 -5.99 -1.69
CA GLU A 21 -19.34 -4.64 -2.20
C GLU A 21 -18.55 -4.59 -3.51
N LEU A 22 -17.69 -5.56 -3.82
CA LEU A 22 -16.88 -5.54 -5.04
C LEU A 22 -17.75 -5.56 -6.31
N PRO A 23 -17.40 -4.80 -7.36
CA PRO A 23 -18.09 -4.90 -8.64
C PRO A 23 -18.05 -6.33 -9.20
N ALA A 24 -19.16 -6.79 -9.77
CA ALA A 24 -19.28 -8.16 -10.25
C ALA A 24 -18.25 -8.46 -11.36
N GLY A 25 -17.49 -9.54 -11.19
CA GLY A 25 -16.45 -9.95 -12.14
C GLY A 25 -15.25 -9.00 -12.19
N VAL A 26 -15.12 -8.07 -11.24
CA VAL A 26 -13.95 -7.19 -11.16
C VAL A 26 -12.70 -8.02 -10.99
N GLU A 27 -11.67 -7.60 -11.71
CA GLU A 27 -10.37 -8.22 -11.64
C GLU A 27 -9.47 -7.39 -10.75
N ILE A 28 -8.76 -8.07 -9.84
CA ILE A 28 -7.85 -7.44 -8.90
C ILE A 28 -6.41 -7.81 -9.27
N PHE A 29 -5.51 -6.84 -9.24
CA PHE A 29 -4.07 -7.01 -9.40
C PHE A 29 -3.36 -6.16 -8.34
N ASP A 30 -2.43 -6.75 -7.59
CA ASP A 30 -1.72 -6.05 -6.51
C ASP A 30 -0.37 -5.51 -7.01
N ALA A 31 -0.25 -4.19 -7.13
CA ALA A 31 0.92 -3.56 -7.71
C ALA A 31 2.13 -3.45 -6.76
N HIS A 32 2.01 -3.84 -5.49
CA HIS A 32 3.09 -3.68 -4.52
C HIS A 32 3.09 -4.80 -3.48
N THR A 33 3.95 -5.80 -3.68
CA THR A 33 4.14 -6.89 -2.72
C THR A 33 5.62 -7.22 -2.55
N HIS A 34 5.96 -7.70 -1.36
CA HIS A 34 7.32 -8.10 -1.03
C HIS A 34 7.37 -9.52 -0.48
N LEU A 35 8.48 -10.21 -0.73
CA LEU A 35 8.82 -11.51 -0.15
C LEU A 35 10.22 -11.46 0.47
N GLY A 36 10.51 -12.40 1.37
CA GLY A 36 11.80 -12.51 2.06
C GLY A 36 11.75 -12.06 3.52
N HIS A 37 12.91 -11.75 4.09
CA HIS A 37 13.06 -11.31 5.48
C HIS A 37 13.59 -9.89 5.53
N ASP A 38 12.81 -8.94 6.03
CA ASP A 38 13.30 -7.57 6.21
C ASP A 38 14.16 -7.44 7.47
N ILE A 39 15.12 -6.51 7.44
CA ILE A 39 15.94 -6.11 8.59
C ILE A 39 15.11 -5.57 9.76
N ASP A 40 13.90 -5.07 9.53
CA ASP A 40 12.97 -4.66 10.59
C ASP A 40 12.22 -5.83 11.27
N GLY A 41 12.46 -7.05 10.79
CA GLY A 41 11.87 -8.29 11.27
C GLY A 41 10.58 -8.69 10.58
N MET A 42 10.04 -7.90 9.65
CA MET A 42 8.92 -8.30 8.79
C MET A 42 9.32 -9.44 7.87
N VAL A 43 8.38 -10.36 7.63
CA VAL A 43 8.62 -11.53 6.78
C VAL A 43 7.49 -11.63 5.78
N GLY A 44 7.82 -11.54 4.49
CA GLY A 44 6.91 -11.83 3.40
C GLY A 44 7.04 -13.30 3.02
N ARG A 45 6.07 -14.12 3.42
CA ARG A 45 6.09 -15.57 3.13
C ARG A 45 5.34 -15.86 1.86
N TYR A 46 5.94 -16.68 0.99
CA TYR A 46 5.34 -17.04 -0.29
C TYR A 46 3.94 -17.66 -0.11
N GLU A 47 3.82 -18.63 0.81
CA GLU A 47 2.57 -19.36 1.05
C GLU A 47 1.47 -18.46 1.61
N GLU A 48 1.83 -17.47 2.42
CA GLU A 48 0.86 -16.49 2.95
C GLU A 48 0.39 -15.53 1.86
N LEU A 49 1.31 -15.06 1.00
CA LEU A 49 0.98 -14.22 -0.14
C LEU A 49 0.08 -14.99 -1.12
N GLU A 50 0.47 -16.20 -1.51
CA GLU A 50 -0.31 -17.06 -2.41
C GLU A 50 -1.73 -17.33 -1.87
N GLY A 51 -1.84 -17.69 -0.58
CA GLY A 51 -3.14 -17.87 0.07
C GLY A 51 -3.97 -16.59 0.12
N MET A 52 -3.35 -15.41 0.29
CA MET A 52 -4.04 -14.13 0.22
C MET A 52 -4.55 -13.85 -1.21
N LEU A 53 -3.73 -14.08 -2.22
CA LEU A 53 -4.12 -13.89 -3.62
C LEU A 53 -5.31 -14.80 -3.98
N ASP A 54 -5.28 -16.07 -3.56
CA ASP A 54 -6.38 -17.03 -3.78
C ASP A 54 -7.65 -16.62 -3.04
N ARG A 55 -7.53 -16.32 -1.75
CA ARG A 55 -8.67 -15.96 -0.91
C ARG A 55 -9.40 -14.76 -1.50
N PHE A 56 -8.71 -13.75 -1.99
CA PHE A 56 -9.33 -12.52 -2.50
C PHE A 56 -9.52 -12.48 -4.02
N GLY A 57 -9.21 -13.56 -4.74
CA GLY A 57 -9.33 -13.59 -6.20
C GLY A 57 -8.39 -12.60 -6.90
N VAL A 58 -7.25 -12.27 -6.27
CA VAL A 58 -6.23 -11.42 -6.87
C VAL A 58 -5.52 -12.21 -7.95
N SER A 59 -5.61 -11.70 -9.17
CA SER A 59 -5.20 -12.40 -10.38
C SER A 59 -3.70 -12.40 -10.63
N GLY A 60 -2.96 -11.48 -10.01
CA GLY A 60 -1.51 -11.39 -10.07
C GLY A 60 -0.97 -10.23 -9.24
N CYS A 61 0.34 -10.15 -9.10
CA CYS A 61 0.99 -9.06 -8.41
C CYS A 61 2.38 -8.72 -8.96
N PHE A 62 2.87 -7.51 -8.68
CA PHE A 62 4.30 -7.20 -8.76
C PHE A 62 4.97 -7.59 -7.44
N VAL A 63 6.09 -8.31 -7.52
CA VAL A 63 6.80 -8.84 -6.35
C VAL A 63 8.28 -8.47 -6.38
N PHE A 64 8.86 -8.15 -5.22
CA PHE A 64 10.27 -7.84 -5.05
C PHE A 64 10.77 -8.25 -3.66
N CYS A 65 12.08 -8.38 -3.48
CA CYS A 65 12.64 -8.75 -2.18
C CYS A 65 12.57 -7.60 -1.16
N LEU A 66 12.44 -7.96 0.12
CA LEU A 66 12.59 -7.07 1.27
C LEU A 66 14.04 -6.58 1.43
N ASP A 67 14.29 -5.68 2.39
CA ASP A 67 15.68 -5.28 2.71
C ASP A 67 16.33 -6.37 3.55
N GLU A 68 16.91 -7.38 2.89
CA GLU A 68 17.27 -8.63 3.58
C GLU A 68 18.61 -8.56 4.34
N PRO A 69 18.76 -9.24 5.49
CA PRO A 69 20.04 -9.29 6.22
C PRO A 69 21.21 -9.83 5.39
N ASP A 70 20.93 -10.70 4.42
CA ASP A 70 21.90 -11.31 3.50
C ASP A 70 22.02 -10.56 2.16
N ARG A 71 21.57 -9.31 2.08
CA ARG A 71 21.51 -8.55 0.82
C ARG A 71 22.87 -8.47 0.09
N HIS A 72 23.98 -8.40 0.82
CA HIS A 72 25.31 -8.24 0.22
C HIS A 72 25.84 -9.50 -0.51
N PRO A 73 26.36 -9.36 -1.75
CA PRO A 73 26.51 -8.11 -2.51
C PRO A 73 25.17 -7.62 -3.11
N GLY A 74 24.82 -6.36 -2.82
CA GLY A 74 23.66 -5.67 -3.33
C GLY A 74 22.34 -6.18 -2.78
N PHE A 75 21.52 -6.77 -3.65
CA PHE A 75 20.30 -7.53 -3.33
C PHE A 75 20.29 -8.89 -4.06
N ARG A 76 21.45 -9.37 -4.52
CA ARG A 76 21.52 -10.47 -5.49
C ARG A 76 20.82 -11.73 -5.01
N ALA A 77 21.07 -12.15 -3.78
CA ALA A 77 20.42 -13.34 -3.21
C ALA A 77 18.90 -13.18 -3.09
N GLY A 78 18.41 -12.00 -2.69
CA GLY A 78 17.00 -11.69 -2.64
C GLY A 78 16.34 -11.63 -4.03
N ASN A 79 17.03 -11.07 -5.02
CA ASN A 79 16.58 -11.06 -6.41
C ASN A 79 16.49 -12.49 -7.00
N ASP A 80 17.48 -13.34 -6.72
CA ASP A 80 17.47 -14.76 -7.14
C ASP A 80 16.29 -15.51 -6.52
N ARG A 81 15.99 -15.29 -5.23
CA ARG A 81 14.78 -15.81 -4.58
C ARG A 81 13.50 -15.27 -5.21
N THR A 82 13.45 -13.98 -5.52
CA THR A 82 12.29 -13.33 -6.16
C THR A 82 11.99 -13.95 -7.53
N LEU A 83 13.02 -14.18 -8.34
CA LEU A 83 12.89 -14.87 -9.64
C LEU A 83 12.36 -16.30 -9.47
N ALA A 84 12.89 -17.04 -8.49
CA ALA A 84 12.42 -18.40 -8.19
C ALA A 84 10.94 -18.43 -7.71
N PHE A 85 10.52 -17.44 -6.91
CA PHE A 85 9.11 -17.30 -6.51
C PHE A 85 8.21 -17.01 -7.71
N ALA A 86 8.64 -16.13 -8.62
CA ALA A 86 7.90 -15.85 -9.84
C ALA A 86 7.74 -17.11 -10.73
N GLU A 87 8.82 -17.88 -10.92
CA GLU A 87 8.77 -19.15 -11.64
C GLU A 87 7.81 -20.15 -10.98
N ARG A 88 7.92 -20.33 -9.65
CA ARG A 88 7.01 -21.18 -8.85
C ARG A 88 5.55 -20.78 -9.00
N SER A 89 5.27 -19.48 -9.07
CA SER A 89 3.90 -18.95 -9.22
C SER A 89 3.32 -19.08 -10.64
N GLN A 90 4.09 -19.64 -11.59
CA GLN A 90 3.69 -19.82 -12.99
C GLN A 90 3.24 -18.51 -13.67
N GLY A 91 3.94 -17.41 -13.36
CA GLY A 91 3.68 -16.09 -13.96
C GLY A 91 2.61 -15.26 -13.26
N ARG A 92 2.03 -15.74 -12.15
CA ARG A 92 1.10 -14.94 -11.32
C ARG A 92 1.80 -13.82 -10.56
N MET A 93 3.02 -14.07 -10.09
CA MET A 93 3.88 -13.07 -9.46
C MET A 93 4.91 -12.58 -10.48
N ILE A 94 4.95 -11.28 -10.73
CA ILE A 94 5.81 -10.64 -11.73
C ILE A 94 7.01 -9.99 -11.01
N PRO A 95 8.23 -10.49 -11.23
CA PRO A 95 9.39 -10.10 -10.42
C PRO A 95 9.94 -8.74 -10.86
N PHE A 96 10.15 -7.84 -9.89
CA PHE A 96 10.91 -6.61 -10.08
C PHE A 96 12.27 -6.75 -9.40
N VAL A 97 13.32 -6.28 -10.06
CA VAL A 97 14.69 -6.31 -9.51
C VAL A 97 14.88 -5.17 -8.52
N ARG A 98 15.36 -5.47 -7.32
CA ARG A 98 15.76 -4.45 -6.34
C ARG A 98 17.25 -4.16 -6.46
N LEU A 99 17.64 -2.89 -6.43
CA LEU A 99 19.02 -2.46 -6.71
C LEU A 99 19.67 -1.75 -5.51
N ASP A 100 20.96 -1.99 -5.30
CA ASP A 100 21.79 -1.15 -4.41
C ASP A 100 22.61 -0.20 -5.28
N LEU A 101 22.34 1.11 -5.18
CA LEU A 101 23.07 2.11 -5.97
C LEU A 101 24.54 2.26 -5.56
N GLY A 102 24.93 1.74 -4.38
CA GLY A 102 26.30 1.77 -3.86
C GLY A 102 27.21 0.67 -4.38
N GLU A 103 26.68 -0.31 -5.11
CA GLU A 103 27.45 -1.43 -5.66
C GLU A 103 27.39 -1.41 -7.20
N GLU A 104 27.03 -2.52 -7.85
CA GLU A 104 26.92 -2.65 -9.31
C GLU A 104 25.45 -2.71 -9.77
N PRO A 105 24.67 -1.61 -9.64
CA PRO A 105 23.22 -1.63 -9.87
C PRO A 105 22.85 -1.92 -11.33
N ILE A 106 23.67 -1.50 -12.29
CA ILE A 106 23.37 -1.69 -13.72
C ILE A 106 23.59 -3.14 -14.14
N GLU A 107 24.72 -3.74 -13.73
CA GLU A 107 25.01 -5.15 -14.03
C GLU A 107 23.94 -6.08 -13.44
N GLU A 108 23.50 -5.81 -12.20
CA GLU A 108 22.46 -6.60 -11.55
C GLU A 108 21.08 -6.39 -12.18
N ALA A 109 20.76 -5.16 -12.60
CA ALA A 109 19.53 -4.87 -13.33
C ALA A 109 19.49 -5.62 -14.67
N GLU A 110 20.54 -5.49 -15.49
CA GLU A 110 20.64 -6.20 -16.78
C GLU A 110 20.50 -7.70 -16.60
N ARG A 111 21.24 -8.28 -15.66
CA ARG A 111 21.15 -9.72 -15.36
C ARG A 111 19.74 -10.14 -15.00
N CYS A 112 19.10 -9.45 -14.06
CA CYS A 112 17.77 -9.87 -13.60
C CYS A 112 16.72 -9.70 -14.70
N LEU A 113 16.80 -8.62 -15.49
CA LEU A 113 15.92 -8.40 -16.63
C LEU A 113 16.10 -9.48 -17.69
N ASP A 114 17.34 -9.88 -17.99
CA ASP A 114 17.64 -10.98 -18.91
C ASP A 114 17.20 -12.36 -18.37
N LEU A 115 17.08 -12.50 -17.05
CA LEU A 115 16.54 -13.69 -16.36
C LEU A 115 15.01 -13.65 -16.17
N GLY A 116 14.33 -12.61 -16.63
CA GLY A 116 12.87 -12.53 -16.62
C GLY A 116 12.24 -11.56 -15.62
N ALA A 117 13.04 -10.74 -14.92
CA ALA A 117 12.50 -9.58 -14.21
C ALA A 117 11.82 -8.62 -15.20
N ARG A 118 10.73 -8.00 -14.77
CA ARG A 118 9.86 -7.16 -15.61
C ARG A 118 9.68 -5.74 -15.07
N GLY A 119 10.49 -5.33 -14.11
CA GLY A 119 10.48 -3.99 -13.52
C GLY A 119 11.64 -3.80 -12.56
N ILE A 120 11.81 -2.57 -12.08
CA ILE A 120 12.88 -2.19 -11.14
C ILE A 120 12.24 -1.61 -9.88
N LYS A 121 12.71 -2.02 -8.70
CA LYS A 121 12.30 -1.51 -7.40
C LYS A 121 13.40 -0.64 -6.77
N LEU A 122 13.00 0.58 -6.42
CA LEU A 122 13.84 1.55 -5.70
C LEU A 122 13.18 1.99 -4.39
N HIS A 123 14.01 2.18 -3.36
CA HIS A 123 13.61 2.64 -2.03
C HIS A 123 14.67 3.59 -1.46
N PRO A 124 14.57 4.91 -1.70
CA PRO A 124 15.61 5.89 -1.36
C PRO A 124 16.03 5.86 0.12
N ARG A 125 15.07 5.74 1.05
CA ARG A 125 15.35 5.64 2.49
C ARG A 125 16.11 4.36 2.89
N ALA A 126 15.63 3.18 2.49
CA ALA A 126 16.26 1.92 2.83
C ALA A 126 17.65 1.77 2.17
N GLN A 127 17.74 2.18 0.90
CA GLN A 127 18.96 2.12 0.09
C GLN A 127 19.88 3.34 0.26
N LYS A 128 19.50 4.29 1.13
CA LYS A 128 20.30 5.46 1.55
C LYS A 128 20.81 6.33 0.38
N PHE A 129 19.91 6.72 -0.53
CA PHE A 129 20.21 7.68 -1.60
C PHE A 129 19.15 8.79 -1.68
N LEU A 130 19.51 9.89 -2.37
CA LEU A 130 18.64 11.04 -2.64
C LEU A 130 18.20 11.05 -4.11
N LEU A 131 17.13 11.78 -4.43
CA LEU A 131 16.56 11.76 -5.79
C LEU A 131 17.34 12.62 -6.81
N ASP A 132 18.28 13.47 -6.37
CA ASP A 132 19.30 14.10 -7.23
C ASP A 132 20.53 13.23 -7.47
N ASP A 133 20.58 12.01 -6.94
CA ASP A 133 21.73 11.14 -7.12
C ASP A 133 21.96 10.83 -8.61
N GLU A 134 23.15 11.18 -9.12
CA GLU A 134 23.50 11.00 -10.53
C GLU A 134 23.43 9.54 -10.98
N ARG A 135 23.56 8.58 -10.04
CA ARG A 135 23.46 7.14 -10.29
C ARG A 135 22.06 6.69 -10.69
N LEU A 136 21.03 7.49 -10.42
CA LEU A 136 19.66 7.21 -10.91
C LEU A 136 19.54 7.39 -12.42
N GLY A 137 20.34 8.28 -13.01
CA GLY A 137 20.31 8.56 -14.44
C GLY A 137 20.48 7.30 -15.29
N PRO A 138 21.55 6.50 -15.08
CA PRO A 138 21.74 5.21 -15.77
C PRO A 138 20.63 4.19 -15.51
N VAL A 139 20.07 4.12 -14.29
CA VAL A 139 18.96 3.20 -13.98
C VAL A 139 17.71 3.55 -14.78
N PHE A 140 17.36 4.85 -14.85
CA PHE A 140 16.23 5.32 -15.65
C PHE A 140 16.48 5.15 -17.15
N ALA A 141 17.71 5.36 -17.63
CA ALA A 141 18.08 5.12 -19.01
C ALA A 141 17.86 3.65 -19.41
N LEU A 142 18.31 2.70 -18.57
CA LEU A 142 18.11 1.27 -18.80
C LEU A 142 16.62 0.90 -18.79
N ALA A 143 15.85 1.41 -17.83
CA ALA A 143 14.41 1.16 -17.75
C ALA A 143 13.66 1.69 -18.99
N ASN A 144 14.04 2.88 -19.47
CA ASN A 144 13.52 3.48 -20.69
C ASN A 144 13.86 2.62 -21.93
N GLU A 145 15.11 2.17 -22.06
CA GLU A 145 15.54 1.32 -23.18
C GLU A 145 14.82 -0.03 -23.18
N ARG A 146 14.77 -0.71 -22.03
CA ARG A 146 14.15 -2.03 -21.86
C ARG A 146 12.62 -1.97 -21.79
N ARG A 147 12.04 -0.76 -21.72
CA ARG A 147 10.59 -0.49 -21.55
C ARG A 147 9.99 -1.24 -20.36
N VAL A 148 10.69 -1.17 -19.22
CA VAL A 148 10.21 -1.76 -17.96
C VAL A 148 9.89 -0.66 -16.95
N PRO A 149 8.85 -0.83 -16.12
CA PRO A 149 8.49 0.14 -15.09
C PRO A 149 9.54 0.22 -13.98
N ILE A 150 9.67 1.42 -13.40
CA ILE A 150 10.34 1.65 -12.12
C ILE A 150 9.27 1.87 -11.06
N LEU A 151 9.26 1.06 -10.00
CA LEU A 151 8.50 1.34 -8.78
C LEU A 151 9.43 1.98 -7.75
N ILE A 152 9.15 3.21 -7.35
CA ILE A 152 9.92 3.95 -6.36
C ILE A 152 9.10 4.26 -5.11
N HIS A 153 9.71 4.10 -3.94
CA HIS A 153 9.07 4.49 -2.68
C HIS A 153 8.82 6.02 -2.66
N GLY A 154 7.57 6.44 -2.48
CA GLY A 154 7.14 7.83 -2.34
C GLY A 154 6.42 8.13 -1.02
N GLY A 155 6.66 7.29 0.00
CA GLY A 155 5.94 7.32 1.28
C GLY A 155 6.65 8.09 2.40
N ARG A 156 6.17 7.89 3.63
CA ARG A 156 6.64 8.59 4.84
C ARG A 156 8.16 8.48 5.02
N GLY A 157 8.77 9.56 5.51
CA GLY A 157 10.19 9.60 5.86
C GLY A 157 11.12 9.98 4.70
N LEU A 158 10.57 10.42 3.58
CA LEU A 158 11.31 11.12 2.53
C LEU A 158 11.10 12.63 2.59
N PRO A 159 12.10 13.44 2.16
CA PRO A 159 11.87 14.85 1.83
C PRO A 159 11.00 14.98 0.55
N PRO A 160 10.60 16.20 0.15
CA PRO A 160 10.01 16.42 -1.16
C PRO A 160 10.86 15.84 -2.31
N ILE A 161 10.21 15.17 -3.27
CA ILE A 161 10.87 14.39 -4.35
C ILE A 161 10.40 14.74 -5.76
N ALA A 162 9.35 15.55 -5.90
CA ALA A 162 8.66 15.76 -7.17
C ALA A 162 9.55 16.37 -8.26
N ASP A 163 10.29 17.43 -7.95
CA ASP A 163 11.13 18.12 -8.93
C ASP A 163 12.27 17.26 -9.46
N HIS A 164 12.80 16.38 -8.61
CA HIS A 164 13.89 15.47 -8.98
C HIS A 164 13.39 14.36 -9.89
N LEU A 165 12.27 13.72 -9.52
CA LEU A 165 11.61 12.72 -10.36
C LEU A 165 11.16 13.34 -11.69
N HIS A 166 10.63 14.56 -11.67
CA HIS A 166 10.18 15.24 -12.89
C HIS A 166 11.32 15.40 -13.88
N ARG A 167 12.52 15.81 -13.44
CA ARG A 167 13.71 15.91 -14.31
C ARG A 167 14.12 14.56 -14.92
N LEU A 168 14.00 13.46 -14.16
CA LEU A 168 14.32 12.13 -14.67
C LEU A 168 13.30 11.66 -15.72
N VAL A 169 12.01 11.85 -15.46
CA VAL A 169 10.95 11.45 -16.41
C VAL A 169 10.98 12.31 -17.68
N GLU A 170 11.29 13.60 -17.59
CA GLU A 170 11.47 14.45 -18.78
C GLU A 170 12.69 14.04 -19.61
N ARG A 171 13.76 13.56 -18.96
CA ARG A 171 14.95 13.06 -19.64
C ARG A 171 14.74 11.71 -20.31
N TYR A 172 13.85 10.88 -19.75
CA TYR A 172 13.59 9.50 -20.17
C TYR A 172 12.08 9.28 -20.38
N PRO A 173 11.51 9.82 -21.47
CA PRO A 173 10.06 9.94 -21.63
C PRO A 173 9.32 8.61 -21.86
N ASP A 174 10.03 7.53 -22.22
CA ASP A 174 9.43 6.20 -22.42
C ASP A 174 9.43 5.37 -21.12
N VAL A 175 10.00 5.88 -20.02
CA VAL A 175 9.96 5.19 -18.73
C VAL A 175 8.54 5.20 -18.16
N GLN A 176 8.07 4.05 -17.71
CA GLN A 176 6.91 3.98 -16.84
C GLN A 176 7.37 4.12 -15.39
N LEU A 177 6.76 5.03 -14.64
CA LEU A 177 7.09 5.28 -13.24
C LEU A 177 5.89 4.97 -12.36
N ILE A 178 6.08 4.13 -11.34
CA ILE A 178 5.10 3.84 -10.29
C ILE A 178 5.63 4.46 -8.99
N ILE A 179 4.89 5.41 -8.43
CA ILE A 179 5.23 6.08 -7.17
C ILE A 179 4.40 5.46 -6.06
N ALA A 180 5.07 4.80 -5.12
CA ALA A 180 4.38 4.08 -4.07
C ALA A 180 3.73 4.98 -3.02
N HIS A 181 2.71 4.45 -2.35
CA HIS A 181 2.05 5.05 -1.20
C HIS A 181 1.44 6.42 -1.52
N LEU A 182 0.77 6.54 -2.67
CA LEU A 182 0.18 7.79 -3.21
C LEU A 182 1.18 8.93 -3.44
N GLY A 183 2.49 8.72 -3.22
CA GLY A 183 3.45 9.81 -3.18
C GLY A 183 3.26 10.74 -1.97
N ILE A 184 2.73 10.27 -0.84
CA ILE A 184 2.43 11.13 0.34
C ILE A 184 3.63 11.93 0.88
N ALA A 185 4.87 11.56 0.57
CA ALA A 185 6.05 12.37 0.90
C ALA A 185 5.99 13.79 0.31
N ASP A 186 5.34 13.92 -0.85
CA ASP A 186 5.31 15.14 -1.65
C ASP A 186 4.04 15.18 -2.51
N LEU A 187 2.90 14.81 -1.93
CA LEU A 187 1.65 14.53 -2.66
C LEU A 187 1.28 15.66 -3.63
N SER A 188 1.21 16.90 -3.12
CA SER A 188 0.84 18.06 -3.93
C SER A 188 1.89 18.39 -4.98
N GLY A 189 3.18 18.25 -4.67
CA GLY A 189 4.26 18.48 -5.63
C GLY A 189 4.23 17.45 -6.76
N LEU A 190 4.05 16.18 -6.42
CA LEU A 190 3.98 15.07 -7.37
C LEU A 190 2.74 15.17 -8.25
N ALA A 191 1.56 15.43 -7.67
CA ALA A 191 0.36 15.68 -8.44
C ALA A 191 0.53 16.87 -9.38
N GLY A 192 1.10 17.99 -8.91
CA GLY A 192 1.37 19.16 -9.74
C GLY A 192 2.33 18.93 -10.91
N ARG A 193 3.20 17.91 -10.82
CA ARG A 193 4.13 17.52 -11.90
C ARG A 193 3.61 16.42 -12.81
N PHE A 194 2.76 15.53 -12.29
CA PHE A 194 2.46 14.25 -12.93
C PHE A 194 0.98 13.93 -13.12
N ALA A 195 0.05 14.66 -12.49
CA ALA A 195 -1.37 14.50 -12.80
C ALA A 195 -1.61 14.85 -14.28
N GLY A 196 -2.24 13.93 -15.03
CA GLY A 196 -2.42 14.06 -16.47
C GLY A 196 -1.26 13.51 -17.32
N LYS A 197 -0.15 13.07 -16.72
CA LYS A 197 1.01 12.54 -17.46
C LYS A 197 0.90 11.03 -17.62
N ALA A 198 0.54 10.58 -18.83
CA ALA A 198 0.55 9.17 -19.19
C ALA A 198 1.92 8.51 -18.88
N GLY A 199 1.90 7.30 -18.33
CA GLY A 199 3.12 6.56 -17.96
C GLY A 199 3.62 6.82 -16.54
N VAL A 200 3.05 7.78 -15.81
CA VAL A 200 3.29 7.94 -14.37
C VAL A 200 2.07 7.45 -13.60
N PHE A 201 2.30 6.60 -12.62
CA PHE A 201 1.29 5.93 -11.81
C PHE A 201 1.58 6.09 -10.32
N PHE A 202 0.56 5.89 -9.50
CA PHE A 202 0.63 5.91 -8.04
C PHE A 202 -0.10 4.72 -7.47
N ASP A 203 0.46 4.09 -6.45
CA ASP A 203 -0.19 2.95 -5.81
C ASP A 203 -0.97 3.33 -4.54
N THR A 204 -2.01 2.57 -4.21
CA THR A 204 -2.90 2.84 -3.07
C THR A 204 -2.39 2.33 -1.72
N SER A 205 -1.11 1.91 -1.61
CA SER A 205 -0.59 1.28 -0.39
C SER A 205 -0.27 2.30 0.71
N VAL A 206 -1.31 2.94 1.24
CA VAL A 206 -1.23 3.90 2.35
C VAL A 206 -2.05 3.39 3.54
N TRP A 207 -1.95 4.07 4.69
CA TRP A 207 -2.77 3.77 5.89
C TRP A 207 -3.72 4.91 6.26
N SER A 208 -3.81 5.94 5.41
CA SER A 208 -4.55 7.17 5.68
C SER A 208 -5.64 7.31 4.64
N ALA A 209 -6.88 7.06 5.05
CA ALA A 209 -8.05 7.20 4.18
C ALA A 209 -8.24 8.67 3.75
N ILE A 210 -7.89 9.64 4.60
CA ILE A 210 -7.94 11.07 4.24
C ILE A 210 -6.92 11.41 3.15
N ASP A 211 -5.67 10.91 3.25
CA ASP A 211 -4.67 11.14 2.19
C ASP A 211 -5.12 10.50 0.87
N LEU A 212 -5.80 9.35 0.93
CA LEU A 212 -6.38 8.71 -0.25
C LEU A 212 -7.49 9.56 -0.91
N LEU A 213 -8.42 10.12 -0.13
CA LEU A 213 -9.45 11.03 -0.65
C LEU A 213 -8.83 12.30 -1.26
N GLY A 214 -7.85 12.89 -0.57
CA GLY A 214 -7.10 14.04 -1.09
C GLY A 214 -6.32 13.71 -2.36
N PHE A 215 -5.79 12.50 -2.47
CA PHE A 215 -5.12 12.04 -3.68
C PHE A 215 -6.08 11.90 -4.87
N PHE A 216 -7.28 11.33 -4.67
CA PHE A 216 -8.27 11.23 -5.76
C PHE A 216 -8.71 12.59 -6.28
N HIS A 217 -8.71 13.63 -5.42
CA HIS A 217 -8.93 15.02 -5.81
C HIS A 217 -7.84 15.58 -6.76
N LEU A 218 -6.65 15.03 -6.71
CA LEU A 218 -5.46 15.57 -7.38
C LEU A 218 -5.02 14.76 -8.59
N VAL A 219 -5.31 13.46 -8.64
CA VAL A 219 -4.77 12.53 -9.65
C VAL A 219 -5.88 11.77 -10.38
N PRO A 220 -5.85 11.69 -11.74
CA PRO A 220 -6.82 10.91 -12.53
C PRO A 220 -6.81 9.40 -12.22
N PRO A 221 -7.97 8.72 -12.35
CA PRO A 221 -8.12 7.29 -12.03
C PRO A 221 -7.24 6.36 -12.88
N GLU A 222 -6.90 6.74 -14.13
CA GLU A 222 -6.05 5.94 -15.01
C GLU A 222 -4.59 5.84 -14.51
N GLN A 223 -4.19 6.73 -13.60
CA GLN A 223 -2.87 6.73 -12.99
C GLN A 223 -2.83 5.98 -11.66
N VAL A 224 -3.94 5.40 -11.20
CA VAL A 224 -4.04 4.77 -9.88
C VAL A 224 -3.93 3.26 -9.99
N LEU A 225 -3.10 2.65 -9.15
CA LEU A 225 -2.90 1.22 -9.05
C LEU A 225 -3.27 0.72 -7.66
N TYR A 226 -4.13 -0.28 -7.58
CA TYR A 226 -4.37 -0.96 -6.32
C TYR A 226 -3.10 -1.65 -5.80
N ALA A 227 -2.83 -1.50 -4.50
CA ALA A 227 -1.66 -2.10 -3.86
C ALA A 227 -1.86 -2.37 -2.36
N THR A 228 -1.29 -3.46 -1.87
CA THR A 228 -1.31 -3.79 -0.43
C THR A 228 -0.05 -3.37 0.31
N ASP A 229 1.12 -3.35 -0.34
CA ASP A 229 2.43 -3.32 0.33
C ASP A 229 2.59 -4.52 1.30
N TYR A 230 2.09 -5.71 0.92
CA TYR A 230 2.31 -6.94 1.69
C TYR A 230 3.82 -7.16 1.90
N PRO A 231 4.30 -7.48 3.12
CA PRO A 231 3.54 -7.87 4.31
C PRO A 231 3.20 -6.72 5.28
N TYR A 232 3.44 -5.46 4.91
CA TYR A 232 3.13 -4.30 5.76
C TYR A 232 1.63 -4.03 5.79
N GLY A 233 0.97 -3.98 4.63
CA GLY A 233 -0.49 -3.97 4.52
C GLY A 233 -1.09 -5.37 4.39
N GLY A 234 -2.42 -5.44 4.28
CA GLY A 234 -3.13 -6.71 4.20
C GLY A 234 -4.64 -6.54 4.14
N GLN A 235 -5.31 -7.66 3.90
CA GLN A 235 -6.76 -7.71 3.72
C GLN A 235 -7.50 -8.05 5.01
N PRO A 236 -8.72 -7.52 5.24
CA PRO A 236 -9.54 -6.75 4.30
C PRO A 236 -9.18 -5.26 4.20
N ASN A 237 -8.31 -4.75 5.08
CA ASN A 237 -8.03 -3.32 5.22
C ASN A 237 -7.68 -2.61 3.90
N SER A 238 -6.66 -3.09 3.17
CA SER A 238 -6.16 -2.39 1.99
C SER A 238 -7.20 -2.31 0.87
N LEU A 239 -7.90 -3.42 0.58
CA LEU A 239 -8.94 -3.43 -0.46
C LEU A 239 -10.21 -2.66 -0.03
N LEU A 240 -10.60 -2.75 1.24
CA LEU A 240 -11.73 -1.96 1.77
C LEU A 240 -11.45 -0.46 1.67
N MET A 241 -10.26 -0.02 2.09
CA MET A 241 -9.87 1.39 2.02
C MET A 241 -9.85 1.89 0.56
N ALA A 242 -9.25 1.13 -0.36
CA ALA A 242 -9.22 1.49 -1.77
C ALA A 242 -10.64 1.58 -2.37
N LEU A 243 -11.48 0.58 -2.12
CA LEU A 243 -12.85 0.53 -2.67
C LEU A 243 -13.74 1.63 -2.11
N ARG A 244 -13.81 1.77 -0.78
CA ARG A 244 -14.68 2.78 -0.15
C ARG A 244 -14.14 4.19 -0.36
N GLY A 245 -12.82 4.38 -0.34
CA GLY A 245 -12.19 5.65 -0.67
C GLY A 245 -12.51 6.10 -2.10
N ALA A 246 -12.41 5.20 -3.08
CA ALA A 246 -12.77 5.48 -4.47
C ALA A 246 -14.25 5.89 -4.60
N ARG A 247 -15.15 5.16 -3.94
CA ARG A 247 -16.60 5.48 -3.93
C ARG A 247 -16.90 6.83 -3.29
N ALA A 248 -16.30 7.11 -2.13
CA ALA A 248 -16.46 8.38 -1.43
C ALA A 248 -15.90 9.55 -2.27
N ALA A 249 -14.87 9.33 -3.09
CA ALA A 249 -14.37 10.28 -4.07
C ALA A 249 -15.22 10.38 -5.36
N GLY A 250 -16.26 9.54 -5.52
CA GLY A 250 -17.16 9.58 -6.67
C GLY A 250 -16.59 8.93 -7.93
N LEU A 251 -15.66 7.98 -7.80
CA LEU A 251 -15.23 7.13 -8.90
C LEU A 251 -16.36 6.17 -9.28
N ASP A 252 -16.58 5.97 -10.59
CA ASP A 252 -17.59 5.04 -11.06
C ASP A 252 -17.08 3.59 -11.11
N ALA A 253 -17.93 2.67 -11.58
CA ALA A 253 -17.56 1.25 -11.63
C ALA A 253 -16.41 0.95 -12.61
N GLU A 254 -16.26 1.75 -13.67
CA GLU A 254 -15.19 1.60 -14.66
C GLU A 254 -13.87 2.13 -14.10
N ASP A 255 -13.89 3.28 -13.43
CA ASP A 255 -12.74 3.85 -12.72
C ASP A 255 -12.23 2.88 -11.64
N ILE A 256 -13.14 2.32 -10.84
CA ILE A 256 -12.82 1.34 -9.79
C ILE A 256 -12.22 0.07 -10.41
N ALA A 257 -12.80 -0.46 -11.49
CA ALA A 257 -12.22 -1.62 -12.18
C ALA A 257 -10.86 -1.30 -12.82
N GLY A 258 -10.67 -0.06 -13.29
CA GLY A 258 -9.41 0.50 -13.75
C GLY A 258 -8.33 0.40 -12.67
N MET A 259 -8.59 1.04 -11.54
CA MET A 259 -7.72 1.09 -10.37
C MET A 259 -7.41 -0.30 -9.80
N LEU A 260 -8.44 -1.14 -9.63
CA LEU A 260 -8.29 -2.43 -8.95
C LEU A 260 -7.45 -3.45 -9.72
N GLY A 261 -7.36 -3.35 -11.04
CA GLY A 261 -6.55 -4.31 -11.79
C GLY A 261 -6.16 -3.92 -13.20
N ARG A 262 -7.05 -3.26 -13.96
CA ARG A 262 -6.82 -3.02 -15.40
C ARG A 262 -5.55 -2.20 -15.66
N ASN A 263 -5.33 -1.14 -14.88
CA ASN A 263 -4.18 -0.26 -15.06
C ASN A 263 -2.86 -1.02 -14.83
N ALA A 264 -2.75 -1.78 -13.74
CA ALA A 264 -1.56 -2.58 -13.45
C ALA A 264 -1.35 -3.71 -14.46
N ARG A 265 -2.42 -4.29 -14.99
CA ARG A 265 -2.34 -5.33 -16.02
C ARG A 265 -1.82 -4.83 -17.36
N ARG A 266 -2.17 -3.61 -17.75
CA ARG A 266 -1.57 -2.99 -18.95
C ARG A 266 -0.05 -2.87 -18.79
N ILE A 267 0.41 -2.46 -17.61
CA ILE A 267 1.85 -2.41 -17.28
C ILE A 267 2.47 -3.81 -17.38
N ALA A 268 1.86 -4.82 -16.75
CA ALA A 268 2.33 -6.21 -16.79
C ALA A 268 2.43 -6.78 -18.24
N ALA A 269 1.46 -6.44 -19.09
CA ALA A 269 1.41 -6.83 -20.49
C ALA A 269 2.36 -6.04 -21.39
N GLY A 270 2.99 -4.97 -20.89
CA GLY A 270 3.81 -4.06 -21.70
C GLY A 270 2.98 -3.21 -22.66
N GLU A 271 1.70 -3.03 -22.37
CA GLU A 271 0.81 -2.19 -23.16
C GLU A 271 1.05 -0.70 -22.85
N PRO A 272 0.82 0.20 -23.82
CA PRO A 272 0.86 1.64 -23.56
C PRO A 272 -0.07 2.03 -22.41
N PRO A 273 0.29 3.04 -21.60
CA PRO A 273 -0.61 3.57 -20.57
C PRO A 273 -1.90 4.11 -21.20
N ALA A 274 -3.00 4.12 -20.45
CA ALA A 274 -4.17 4.86 -20.85
C ALA A 274 -3.87 6.38 -20.76
N GLU A 275 -4.50 7.17 -21.62
CA GLU A 275 -4.45 8.63 -21.51
C GLU A 275 -5.25 9.06 -20.27
N PRO A 276 -4.62 9.75 -19.30
CA PRO A 276 -5.32 10.16 -18.09
C PRO A 276 -6.42 11.19 -18.39
N THR A 277 -7.54 11.04 -17.72
CA THR A 277 -8.67 11.96 -17.85
C THR A 277 -8.54 13.12 -16.84
N LYS A 278 -9.51 13.29 -15.95
CA LYS A 278 -9.48 14.31 -14.89
C LYS A 278 -9.54 13.63 -13.53
N PRO A 279 -8.94 14.23 -12.49
CA PRO A 279 -9.17 13.79 -11.13
C PRO A 279 -10.66 13.84 -10.77
N HIS A 280 -11.07 12.94 -9.88
CA HIS A 280 -12.40 12.92 -9.26
C HIS A 280 -12.29 13.55 -7.87
N GLY A 281 -13.22 13.33 -6.94
CA GLY A 281 -13.07 13.79 -5.55
C GLY A 281 -13.37 15.27 -5.31
N ALA A 282 -13.89 15.55 -4.11
CA ALA A 282 -14.23 16.90 -3.67
C ALA A 282 -13.03 17.61 -3.03
N GLU A 283 -12.96 18.94 -3.21
CA GLU A 283 -12.00 19.80 -2.48
C GLU A 283 -12.32 19.84 -0.97
N LEU A 284 -13.59 19.64 -0.61
CA LEU A 284 -14.08 19.68 0.77
C LEU A 284 -14.57 18.31 1.23
N LEU A 285 -14.03 17.82 2.34
CA LEU A 285 -14.57 16.65 3.04
C LEU A 285 -15.61 17.10 4.06
N SER A 286 -16.88 16.79 3.80
CA SER A 286 -17.99 17.00 4.74
C SER A 286 -18.28 15.71 5.49
N GLN A 287 -18.13 15.73 6.82
CA GLN A 287 -18.31 14.55 7.66
C GLN A 287 -19.05 14.89 8.96
N PRO A 288 -19.88 13.98 9.50
CA PRO A 288 -20.44 14.13 10.84
C PRO A 288 -19.35 14.31 11.90
N LEU A 289 -19.58 15.21 12.86
CA LEU A 289 -18.61 15.53 13.92
C LEU A 289 -18.13 14.31 14.73
N PRO A 290 -18.98 13.31 15.06
CA PRO A 290 -18.50 12.14 15.79
C PRO A 290 -17.49 11.32 14.99
N LEU A 291 -17.71 11.13 13.69
CA LEU A 291 -16.77 10.43 12.80
C LEU A 291 -15.45 11.18 12.67
N ALA A 292 -15.52 12.50 12.49
CA ALA A 292 -14.33 13.37 12.47
C ALA A 292 -13.47 13.22 13.74
N ARG A 293 -14.12 13.19 14.91
CA ARG A 293 -13.46 13.04 16.20
C ARG A 293 -12.87 11.65 16.38
N ILE A 294 -13.59 10.60 15.96
CA ILE A 294 -13.06 9.24 15.96
C ILE A 294 -11.77 9.19 15.15
N HIS A 295 -11.79 9.64 13.89
CA HIS A 295 -10.60 9.68 13.04
C HIS A 295 -9.43 10.43 13.69
N GLN A 296 -9.69 11.62 14.25
CA GLN A 296 -8.67 12.42 14.94
C GLN A 296 -8.03 11.66 16.11
N TYR A 297 -8.83 10.98 16.93
CA TYR A 297 -8.31 10.23 18.07
C TYR A 297 -7.55 8.97 17.64
N LEU A 298 -8.02 8.26 16.60
CA LEU A 298 -7.33 7.07 16.10
C LEU A 298 -5.97 7.42 15.47
N THR A 299 -5.87 8.54 14.75
CA THR A 299 -4.58 9.04 14.23
C THR A 299 -3.59 9.42 15.32
N MET A 300 -4.06 9.84 16.50
CA MET A 300 -3.20 10.06 17.67
C MET A 300 -2.72 8.75 18.31
N ALA A 301 -3.53 7.69 18.29
CA ALA A 301 -3.19 6.39 18.87
C ALA A 301 -2.24 5.56 17.98
N MET A 302 -2.39 5.66 16.65
CA MET A 302 -1.67 4.80 15.71
C MET A 302 -0.14 4.82 15.86
N PRO A 303 0.55 5.98 15.94
CA PRO A 303 2.00 6.01 16.10
C PRO A 303 2.49 5.23 17.33
N LEU A 304 1.74 5.31 18.45
CA LEU A 304 2.10 4.62 19.70
C LEU A 304 2.08 3.10 19.51
N LEU A 305 1.09 2.58 18.78
CA LEU A 305 0.98 1.15 18.49
C LEU A 305 2.12 0.65 17.60
N PHE A 306 2.57 1.46 16.63
CA PHE A 306 3.72 1.12 15.78
C PHE A 306 5.02 0.96 16.58
N ILE A 307 5.24 1.81 17.58
CA ILE A 307 6.40 1.71 18.48
C ILE A 307 6.10 0.86 19.73
N ARG A 308 4.96 0.16 19.73
CA ARG A 308 4.45 -0.71 20.79
C ARG A 308 4.43 -0.06 22.18
N GLN A 309 4.14 1.24 22.21
CA GLN A 309 3.96 1.99 23.44
C GLN A 309 2.48 1.98 23.85
N PRO A 310 2.19 1.96 25.16
CA PRO A 310 0.81 2.08 25.64
C PRO A 310 0.22 3.44 25.26
N ASP A 311 -1.09 3.47 24.98
CA ASP A 311 -1.86 4.70 24.80
C ASP A 311 -2.08 5.41 26.14
N THR A 312 -1.03 6.07 26.65
CA THR A 312 -1.07 6.82 27.91
C THR A 312 -1.94 8.07 27.84
N PHE A 313 -2.20 8.58 26.63
CA PHE A 313 -3.08 9.73 26.41
C PHE A 313 -4.56 9.35 26.44
N GLY A 314 -4.89 8.06 26.29
CA GLY A 314 -6.25 7.54 26.28
C GLY A 314 -7.02 7.88 25.00
N ALA A 315 -6.33 8.10 23.88
CA ALA A 315 -6.94 8.41 22.59
C ALA A 315 -7.95 7.33 22.14
N LEU A 316 -7.67 6.05 22.35
CA LEU A 316 -8.62 4.98 22.03
C LEU A 316 -9.89 5.05 22.88
N GLY A 317 -9.78 5.47 24.14
CA GLY A 317 -10.93 5.71 25.01
C GLY A 317 -11.77 6.90 24.55
N LEU A 318 -11.13 7.97 24.07
CA LEU A 318 -11.80 9.13 23.49
C LEU A 318 -12.54 8.78 22.19
N ALA A 319 -11.91 7.99 21.31
CA ALA A 319 -12.54 7.46 20.10
C ALA A 319 -13.77 6.60 20.45
N LEU A 320 -13.63 5.67 21.39
CA LEU A 320 -14.71 4.81 21.84
C LEU A 320 -15.88 5.63 22.41
N ASN A 321 -15.62 6.66 23.21
CA ASN A 321 -16.65 7.53 23.76
C ASN A 321 -17.44 8.29 22.67
N ALA A 322 -16.76 8.73 21.61
CA ALA A 322 -17.41 9.40 20.49
C ALA A 322 -18.40 8.49 19.73
N THR A 323 -18.24 7.16 19.80
CA THR A 323 -19.19 6.20 19.20
C THR A 323 -20.55 6.14 19.88
N TYR A 324 -20.73 6.76 21.06
CA TYR A 324 -21.99 6.78 21.80
C TYR A 324 -22.79 8.08 21.58
N GLU A 325 -22.33 8.98 20.70
CA GLU A 325 -23.00 10.25 20.48
C GLU A 325 -24.30 10.10 19.67
N PRO A 326 -25.40 10.77 20.06
CA PRO A 326 -26.66 10.67 19.33
C PRO A 326 -26.59 11.52 18.06
N ASN A 327 -26.45 10.88 16.89
CA ASN A 327 -26.31 11.60 15.61
C ASN A 327 -26.98 10.93 14.40
N GLY A 328 -27.81 9.90 14.59
CA GLY A 328 -28.50 9.20 13.49
C GLY A 328 -27.64 8.23 12.68
N LEU A 329 -26.35 8.07 13.01
CA LEU A 329 -25.41 7.13 12.35
C LEU A 329 -25.36 5.77 13.06
N GLY A 330 -26.48 5.30 13.63
CA GLY A 330 -26.50 4.22 14.62
C GLY A 330 -25.69 2.99 14.22
N GLU A 331 -25.92 2.45 13.02
CA GLU A 331 -25.25 1.25 12.53
C GLU A 331 -23.74 1.46 12.29
N ASP A 332 -23.33 2.58 11.66
CA ASP A 332 -21.92 2.89 11.42
C ASP A 332 -21.13 3.04 12.74
N LEU A 333 -21.71 3.76 13.71
CA LEU A 333 -21.06 3.95 15.01
C LEU A 333 -21.01 2.67 15.83
N ASP A 334 -22.01 1.78 15.71
CA ASP A 334 -22.01 0.47 16.34
C ASP A 334 -20.89 -0.42 15.77
N GLU A 335 -20.71 -0.44 14.44
CA GLU A 335 -19.65 -1.21 13.79
C GLU A 335 -18.25 -0.70 14.17
N ILE A 336 -18.03 0.61 14.16
CA ILE A 336 -16.78 1.24 14.63
C ILE A 336 -16.54 0.89 16.11
N ARG A 337 -17.57 0.96 16.95
CA ARG A 337 -17.45 0.63 18.38
C ARG A 337 -17.00 -0.80 18.59
N GLU A 338 -17.56 -1.75 17.86
CA GLU A 338 -17.19 -3.17 17.97
C GLU A 338 -15.72 -3.41 17.61
N LEU A 339 -15.23 -2.76 16.55
CA LEU A 339 -13.81 -2.79 16.17
C LEU A 339 -12.90 -2.23 17.27
N LEU A 340 -13.27 -1.07 17.85
CA LEU A 340 -12.47 -0.42 18.90
C LEU A 340 -12.47 -1.21 20.21
N LEU A 341 -13.60 -1.83 20.58
CA LEU A 341 -13.69 -2.73 21.72
C LEU A 341 -12.78 -3.95 21.53
N ALA A 342 -12.86 -4.60 20.36
CA ALA A 342 -12.00 -5.74 20.04
C ALA A 342 -10.51 -5.33 20.04
N ALA A 343 -10.16 -4.18 19.45
CA ALA A 343 -8.78 -3.70 19.40
C ALA A 343 -8.20 -3.48 20.80
N ARG A 344 -8.99 -2.85 21.69
CA ARG A 344 -8.63 -2.64 23.10
C ARG A 344 -8.45 -3.96 23.83
N ASP A 345 -9.36 -4.92 23.64
CA ASP A 345 -9.32 -6.19 24.33
C ASP A 345 -8.12 -7.04 23.88
N VAL A 346 -7.78 -7.03 22.59
CA VAL A 346 -6.54 -7.64 22.06
C VAL A 346 -5.30 -6.94 22.62
N TRP A 347 -5.27 -5.61 22.60
CA TRP A 347 -4.09 -4.86 23.08
C TRP A 347 -3.76 -5.14 24.55
N ARG A 348 -4.79 -5.36 25.37
CA ARG A 348 -4.62 -5.67 26.81
C ARG A 348 -3.93 -7.00 27.07
N THR A 349 -3.89 -7.92 26.11
CA THR A 349 -3.15 -9.19 26.24
C THR A 349 -1.67 -9.05 25.90
N LEU A 350 -1.22 -7.89 25.39
CA LEU A 350 0.20 -7.69 25.02
C LEU A 350 1.20 -7.98 26.16
N PRO A 351 0.94 -7.59 27.43
CA PRO A 351 1.84 -7.93 28.54
C PRO A 351 1.92 -9.43 28.86
N GLU A 352 0.98 -10.23 28.34
CA GLU A 352 0.89 -11.69 28.53
C GLU A 352 1.54 -12.46 27.37
N ALA A 353 2.13 -11.77 26.40
CA ALA A 353 2.75 -12.39 25.23
C ALA A 353 3.90 -13.32 25.63
N ASP A 354 3.89 -14.54 25.09
CA ASP A 354 4.90 -15.57 25.40
C ASP A 354 6.29 -15.20 24.86
N ASP A 355 6.33 -14.58 23.68
CA ASP A 355 7.55 -14.16 23.00
C ASP A 355 7.32 -12.95 22.07
N GLU A 356 8.40 -12.51 21.41
CA GLU A 356 8.39 -11.38 20.47
C GLU A 356 7.51 -11.64 19.22
N SER A 357 7.34 -12.90 18.81
CA SER A 357 6.46 -13.26 17.70
C SER A 357 5.00 -13.10 18.11
N ASP A 358 4.63 -13.57 19.30
CA ASP A 358 3.28 -13.43 19.85
C ASP A 358 2.94 -11.94 20.10
N ALA A 359 3.87 -11.19 20.70
CA ALA A 359 3.71 -9.75 20.90
C ALA A 359 3.47 -8.99 19.58
N ARG A 360 4.10 -9.43 18.49
CA ARG A 360 3.90 -8.87 17.16
C ARG A 360 2.53 -9.21 16.57
N VAL A 361 2.04 -10.44 16.78
CA VAL A 361 0.69 -10.84 16.37
C VAL A 361 -0.36 -9.98 17.07
N ILE A 362 -0.22 -9.78 18.38
CA ILE A 362 -1.11 -8.92 19.18
C ILE A 362 -1.09 -7.48 18.65
N ALA A 363 0.10 -6.86 18.55
CA ALA A 363 0.23 -5.48 18.11
C ALA A 363 -0.29 -5.24 16.69
N ARG A 364 -0.01 -6.15 15.75
CA ARG A 364 -0.50 -6.05 14.36
C ARG A 364 -2.01 -6.25 14.28
N THR A 365 -2.57 -7.17 15.06
CA THR A 365 -4.02 -7.41 15.11
C THR A 365 -4.76 -6.19 15.63
N THR A 366 -4.29 -5.61 16.75
CA THR A 366 -4.82 -4.34 17.28
C THR A 366 -4.75 -3.22 16.25
N SER A 367 -3.59 -3.02 15.61
CA SER A 367 -3.40 -1.95 14.62
C SER A 367 -4.34 -2.10 13.42
N ARG A 368 -4.58 -3.34 12.95
CA ARG A 368 -5.50 -3.61 11.85
C ARG A 368 -6.97 -3.36 12.20
N LEU A 369 -7.39 -3.67 13.42
CA LEU A 369 -8.75 -3.36 13.89
C LEU A 369 -8.97 -1.84 13.98
N ILE A 370 -7.99 -1.11 14.49
CA ILE A 370 -8.03 0.36 14.55
C ILE A 370 -8.03 0.97 13.16
N HIS A 371 -7.23 0.43 12.24
CA HIS A 371 -7.23 0.89 10.86
C HIS A 371 -8.59 0.66 10.17
N LEU A 372 -9.27 -0.47 10.41
CA LEU A 372 -10.65 -0.67 9.91
C LEU A 372 -11.61 0.39 10.48
N ALA A 373 -11.53 0.66 11.79
CA ALA A 373 -12.37 1.66 12.43
C ALA A 373 -12.13 3.06 11.85
N ASP A 374 -10.87 3.38 11.54
CA ASP A 374 -10.50 4.65 10.91
C ASP A 374 -10.97 4.75 9.46
N ILE A 375 -10.87 3.67 8.67
CA ILE A 375 -11.41 3.61 7.31
C ILE A 375 -12.91 3.90 7.33
N LEU A 376 -13.67 3.27 8.23
CA LEU A 376 -15.11 3.53 8.38
C LEU A 376 -15.38 4.97 8.79
N ALA A 377 -14.65 5.50 9.78
CA ALA A 377 -14.83 6.87 10.24
C ALA A 377 -14.61 7.91 9.12
N VAL A 378 -13.78 7.61 8.12
CA VAL A 378 -13.50 8.53 7.01
C VAL A 378 -14.43 8.29 5.80
N THR A 379 -14.99 7.09 5.64
CA THR A 379 -15.68 6.68 4.40
C THR A 379 -17.17 6.35 4.55
N SER A 380 -17.70 6.34 5.77
CA SER A 380 -19.14 6.18 6.05
C SER A 380 -19.95 7.45 5.84
#